data_AF-A0AAJ6P8U4-F1
#
_entry.id   AF-A0AAJ6P8U4-F1
#
_cell.length_a   1.000
_cell.length_b   1.000
_cell.length_c   1.000
_cell.angle_alpha   90.00
_cell.angle_beta   90.00
_cell.angle_gamma   90.00
#
_symmetry.space_group_name_H-M   'P 1'
#
loop_
_entity.id
_entity.type
_entity.pdbx_description
1 polymer ?
#
loop_
_entity_poly.entity_id
_entity_poly.type
_entity_poly.pdbx_seq_one_letter_code
_entity_poly.pdbx_strand_id
1 'polypeptide(L)'
;MKTSYIFQATFTAVAGIVSALAVSTTAKAATLVDLELSLLVDVSGSISTTEFNLQKQGYVDAFANASLFNDFISKGNTGKIAANLIYWAGTNHLSLD
;
A
#
# COMPACT_ATOMS: atom_id res chain seq x y z
N MET A 1 -15.88 -7.63 63.43
CA MET A 1 -14.85 -8.35 62.64
C MET A 1 -14.52 -7.49 61.44
N LYS A 2 -13.26 -7.06 61.32
CA LYS A 2 -12.77 -6.17 60.24
C LYS A 2 -12.63 -7.00 58.96
N THR A 3 -13.40 -6.68 57.93
CA THR A 3 -13.27 -7.31 56.61
C THR A 3 -11.88 -7.01 56.03
N SER A 4 -11.22 -8.07 55.59
CA SER A 4 -9.80 -8.11 55.27
C SER A 4 -9.45 -7.26 54.05
N TYR A 5 -8.72 -6.16 54.28
CA TYR A 5 -8.18 -5.25 53.24
C TYR A 5 -7.21 -5.94 52.26
N ILE A 6 -6.77 -7.16 52.58
CA ILE A 6 -5.80 -7.94 51.78
C ILE A 6 -6.45 -8.49 50.50
N PHE A 7 -7.76 -8.77 50.50
CA PHE A 7 -8.45 -9.34 49.34
C PHE A 7 -8.83 -8.29 48.28
N GLN A 8 -8.95 -7.01 48.66
CA GLN A 8 -9.20 -5.92 47.72
C GLN A 8 -7.94 -5.55 46.93
N ALA A 9 -6.77 -5.59 47.56
CA ALA A 9 -5.50 -5.20 46.95
C ALA A 9 -5.05 -6.13 45.81
N THR A 10 -5.34 -7.43 45.89
CA THR A 10 -4.97 -8.41 44.85
C THR A 10 -5.82 -8.27 43.58
N PHE A 11 -7.10 -7.88 43.69
CA PHE A 11 -7.97 -7.71 42.53
C PHE A 11 -7.59 -6.46 41.72
N THR A 12 -7.14 -5.39 42.39
CA THR A 12 -6.70 -4.15 41.73
C THR A 12 -5.34 -4.31 41.03
N ALA A 13 -4.42 -5.10 41.61
CA ALA A 13 -3.10 -5.31 41.03
C ALA A 13 -3.15 -6.11 39.72
N VAL A 14 -4.04 -7.12 39.62
CA VAL A 14 -4.22 -7.90 38.38
C VAL A 14 -4.90 -7.07 37.29
N ALA A 15 -5.89 -6.25 37.66
CA ALA A 15 -6.57 -5.35 36.71
C ALA A 15 -5.60 -4.32 36.08
N GLY A 16 -4.67 -3.76 36.87
CA GLY A 16 -3.67 -2.81 36.38
C GLY A 16 -2.66 -3.41 35.39
N ILE A 17 -2.29 -4.69 35.57
CA ILE A 17 -1.34 -5.39 34.67
C ILE A 17 -2.02 -5.73 33.33
N VAL A 18 -3.30 -6.10 33.33
CA VAL A 18 -4.05 -6.39 32.09
C VAL A 18 -4.29 -5.11 31.27
N SER A 19 -4.53 -3.96 31.91
CA SER A 19 -4.65 -2.67 31.21
C SER A 19 -3.33 -2.19 30.59
N ALA A 20 -2.18 -2.51 31.20
CA ALA A 20 -0.86 -2.16 30.66
C ALA A 20 -0.42 -3.04 29.46
N LEU A 21 -1.04 -4.21 29.28
CA LEU A 21 -0.81 -5.12 28.15
C LEU A 21 -1.72 -4.82 26.94
N ALA A 22 -2.63 -3.87 27.05
CA ALA A 22 -3.38 -3.34 25.90
C ALA A 22 -2.47 -2.44 25.06
N VAL A 23 -1.48 -3.05 24.40
CA VAL A 23 -0.72 -2.42 23.33
C VAL A 23 -1.71 -2.21 22.19
N SER A 24 -2.22 -0.99 22.09
CA SER A 24 -3.06 -0.56 20.96
C SER A 24 -2.25 -0.71 19.68
N THR A 25 -2.42 -1.83 18.98
CA THR A 25 -1.91 -1.98 17.63
C THR A 25 -2.68 -1.00 16.75
N THR A 26 -2.03 0.07 16.29
CA THR A 26 -2.62 0.95 15.29
C THR A 26 -2.90 0.12 14.05
N ALA A 27 -4.18 -0.16 13.79
CA ALA A 27 -4.58 -0.76 12.54
C ALA A 27 -4.24 0.21 11.41
N LYS A 28 -3.33 -0.17 10.51
CA LYS A 28 -3.11 0.58 9.27
C LYS A 28 -4.30 0.32 8.36
N ALA A 29 -5.22 1.27 8.29
CA ALA A 29 -6.25 1.27 7.26
C ALA A 29 -5.61 1.44 5.88
N ALA A 30 -6.22 0.86 4.85
CA ALA A 30 -5.83 1.12 3.48
C ALA A 30 -6.01 2.61 3.17
N THR A 31 -5.07 3.19 2.42
CA THR A 31 -5.20 4.57 1.94
C THR A 31 -6.40 4.66 1.00
N LEU A 32 -7.36 5.52 1.32
CA LEU A 32 -8.45 5.81 0.40
C LEU A 32 -7.92 6.49 -0.86
N VAL A 33 -8.34 6.01 -2.02
CA VAL A 33 -7.96 6.53 -3.35
C VAL A 33 -9.19 6.59 -4.25
N ASP A 34 -9.16 7.49 -5.23
CA ASP A 34 -10.23 7.64 -6.22
C ASP A 34 -10.13 6.60 -7.34
N LEU A 35 -8.92 6.08 -7.58
CA LEU A 35 -8.64 5.05 -8.57
C LEU A 35 -7.51 4.12 -8.11
N GLU A 36 -7.71 2.83 -8.30
CA GLU A 36 -6.67 1.80 -8.25
C GLU A 36 -6.35 1.36 -9.68
N LEU A 37 -5.11 1.59 -10.13
CA LEU A 37 -4.67 1.38 -11.51
C LEU A 37 -3.58 0.30 -11.58
N SER A 38 -3.84 -0.74 -12.37
CA SER A 38 -2.82 -1.74 -12.73
C SER A 38 -2.41 -1.63 -14.18
N LEU A 39 -1.12 -1.33 -14.39
CA LEU A 39 -0.49 -1.29 -15.70
C LEU A 39 0.16 -2.64 -15.97
N LEU A 40 -0.41 -3.41 -16.90
CA LEU A 40 0.11 -4.72 -17.27
C LEU A 40 0.89 -4.59 -18.57
N VAL A 41 2.17 -4.93 -18.53
CA VAL A 41 3.10 -4.78 -19.66
C VAL A 41 3.69 -6.14 -20.01
N ASP A 42 3.49 -6.55 -21.26
CA ASP A 42 4.09 -7.75 -21.82
C ASP A 42 5.61 -7.54 -21.96
N VAL A 43 6.39 -8.47 -21.41
CA VAL A 43 7.85 -8.51 -21.56
C VAL A 43 8.32 -9.86 -22.12
N SER A 44 7.43 -10.56 -22.84
CA SER A 44 7.71 -11.82 -23.51
C SER A 44 8.66 -11.63 -24.70
N GLY A 45 9.23 -12.72 -25.19
CA GLY A 45 10.29 -12.68 -26.23
C GLY A 45 9.88 -12.10 -27.60
N SER A 46 8.60 -11.74 -27.81
CA SER A 46 8.16 -10.95 -28.97
C SER A 46 8.47 -9.45 -28.82
N ILE A 47 8.76 -9.00 -27.61
CA ILE A 47 9.04 -7.61 -27.27
C ILE A 47 10.56 -7.39 -27.29
N SER A 48 11.02 -6.56 -28.22
CA SER A 48 12.42 -6.15 -28.24
C SER A 48 12.73 -5.18 -27.09
N THR A 49 13.99 -5.12 -26.67
CA THR A 49 14.45 -4.15 -25.65
C THR A 49 14.14 -2.70 -26.02
N THR A 50 14.24 -2.35 -27.32
CA THR A 50 13.88 -1.01 -27.81
C THR A 50 12.39 -0.72 -27.63
N GLU A 51 11.55 -1.68 -27.99
CA GLU A 51 10.09 -1.58 -27.86
C GLU A 51 9.68 -1.48 -26.39
N PHE A 52 10.24 -2.33 -25.53
CA PHE A 52 10.04 -2.26 -24.09
C PHE A 52 10.43 -0.89 -23.52
N ASN A 53 11.60 -0.37 -23.90
CA ASN A 53 12.04 0.94 -23.43
C ASN A 53 11.14 2.08 -23.91
N LEU A 54 10.63 2.01 -25.15
CA LEU A 54 9.67 2.98 -25.67
C LEU A 54 8.37 2.97 -24.86
N GLN A 55 7.81 1.79 -24.60
CA GLN A 55 6.60 1.63 -23.79
C GLN A 55 6.80 2.14 -22.36
N LYS A 56 7.92 1.75 -21.72
CA LYS A 56 8.30 2.22 -20.39
C LYS A 56 8.45 3.75 -20.35
N GLN A 57 9.08 4.34 -21.36
CA GLN A 57 9.24 5.79 -21.43
C GLN A 57 7.89 6.50 -21.53
N GLY A 58 6.92 5.94 -22.25
CA GLY A 58 5.55 6.48 -22.28
C GLY A 58 4.90 6.58 -20.90
N TYR A 59 5.10 5.58 -20.03
CA TYR A 59 4.62 5.67 -18.65
C TYR A 59 5.39 6.70 -17.82
N VAL A 60 6.72 6.76 -17.98
CA VAL A 60 7.54 7.78 -17.30
C VAL A 60 7.07 9.18 -17.67
N ASP A 61 6.88 9.45 -18.96
CA ASP A 61 6.44 10.75 -19.46
C ASP A 61 5.03 11.10 -18.95
N ALA A 62 4.13 10.12 -18.91
CA ALA A 62 2.78 10.31 -18.37
C ALA A 62 2.80 10.71 -16.88
N PHE A 63 3.57 9.99 -16.05
CA PHE A 63 3.64 10.28 -14.61
C PHE A 63 4.53 11.47 -14.25
N ALA A 64 5.50 11.83 -15.10
CA ALA A 64 6.33 13.02 -14.94
C ALA A 64 5.60 14.31 -15.34
N ASN A 65 4.53 14.21 -16.13
CA ASN A 65 3.74 15.36 -16.54
C ASN A 65 2.90 15.89 -15.37
N ALA A 66 3.25 17.08 -14.86
CA ALA A 66 2.52 17.73 -13.76
C ALA A 66 1.03 17.97 -14.05
N SER A 67 0.63 18.10 -15.33
CA SER A 67 -0.79 18.20 -15.70
C SER A 67 -1.58 16.94 -15.35
N LEU A 68 -0.98 15.75 -15.32
CA LEU A 68 -1.68 14.55 -14.86
C LEU A 68 -2.24 14.75 -13.45
N PHE A 69 -1.45 15.34 -12.56
CA PHE A 69 -1.90 15.63 -11.21
C PHE A 69 -2.80 16.87 -11.16
N ASN A 70 -2.32 18.00 -11.68
CA ASN A 70 -2.99 19.29 -11.55
C ASN A 70 -4.35 19.32 -12.24
N ASP A 71 -4.47 18.69 -13.40
CA ASP A 71 -5.68 18.80 -14.22
C ASP A 71 -6.64 17.63 -14.03
N PHE A 72 -6.19 16.49 -13.49
CA PHE A 72 -7.01 15.27 -13.35
C PHE A 72 -7.04 14.72 -11.93
N ILE A 73 -5.91 14.24 -11.39
CA ILE A 73 -5.91 13.51 -10.09
C ILE A 73 -6.39 14.43 -8.95
N SER A 74 -5.91 15.67 -8.90
CA SER A 74 -6.25 16.61 -7.82
C SER A 74 -7.74 17.02 -7.80
N LYS A 75 -8.47 16.78 -8.89
CA LYS A 75 -9.91 17.06 -9.01
C LYS A 75 -10.79 15.89 -8.52
N GLY A 76 -10.19 14.74 -8.19
CA GLY A 76 -10.87 13.62 -7.56
C GLY A 76 -11.34 13.94 -6.15
N ASN A 77 -12.30 13.17 -5.63
CA ASN A 77 -12.88 13.38 -4.30
C ASN A 77 -11.84 13.26 -3.17
N THR A 78 -10.87 12.36 -3.35
CA THR A 78 -9.77 12.11 -2.43
C THR A 78 -8.46 12.76 -2.90
N GLY A 79 -8.34 13.05 -4.20
CA GLY A 79 -7.17 13.66 -4.82
C GLY A 79 -5.99 12.68 -4.94
N LYS A 80 -6.26 11.37 -4.92
CA LYS A 80 -5.22 10.33 -4.84
C LYS A 80 -5.54 9.15 -5.72
N ILE A 81 -4.51 8.55 -6.29
CA ILE A 81 -4.59 7.26 -6.98
C ILE A 81 -3.58 6.28 -6.35
N ALA A 82 -3.88 4.99 -6.45
CA ALA A 82 -2.90 3.94 -6.27
C ALA A 82 -2.55 3.37 -7.65
N ALA A 83 -1.27 3.22 -7.96
CA ALA A 83 -0.81 2.67 -9.22
C ALA A 83 0.24 1.58 -8.98
N ASN A 84 0.18 0.49 -9.74
CA ASN A 84 1.25 -0.49 -9.86
C ASN A 84 1.54 -0.81 -11.33
N LEU A 85 2.77 -1.28 -11.56
CA LEU A 85 3.24 -1.75 -12.87
C LEU A 85 3.62 -3.22 -12.73
N ILE A 86 3.05 -4.05 -13.60
CA ILE A 86 3.20 -5.49 -13.60
C ILE A 86 3.81 -5.89 -14.94
N TYR A 87 5.03 -6.40 -14.90
CA TYR A 87 5.63 -7.08 -16.04
C TYR A 87 5.23 -8.55 -16.03
N TRP A 88 4.76 -9.05 -17.17
CA TRP A 88 4.38 -10.45 -17.31
C TRP A 88 5.03 -11.07 -18.55
N ALA A 89 5.43 -12.33 -18.42
CA ALA A 89 5.91 -13.18 -19.50
C ALA A 89 5.75 -14.65 -19.10
N GLY A 90 5.82 -15.57 -20.09
CA GLY A 90 5.91 -17.00 -19.81
C GLY A 90 7.18 -17.36 -19.04
N THR A 91 7.18 -18.51 -18.35
CA THR A 91 8.25 -18.97 -17.44
C THR A 91 9.64 -19.05 -18.08
N ASN A 92 9.74 -19.12 -19.42
CA ASN A 92 11.00 -19.21 -20.18
C ASN A 92 11.24 -17.99 -21.09
N HIS A 93 10.50 -16.90 -20.90
CA HIS A 93 10.46 -15.76 -21.83
C HIS A 93 10.60 -14.41 -21.12
N LEU A 94 11.19 -14.34 -19.92
CA LEU A 94 11.66 -13.06 -19.39
C LEU A 94 12.94 -12.67 -20.13
N SER A 95 12.83 -11.75 -21.09
CA SER A 95 13.97 -11.14 -21.77
C SER A 95 14.21 -9.74 -21.21
N LEU A 96 14.76 -9.67 -20.00
CA LEU A 96 15.36 -8.45 -19.47
C LEU A 96 16.84 -8.78 -19.21
N ASP A 97 17.69 -8.43 -20.16
CA ASP A 97 19.15 -8.46 -20.03
C ASP A 97 19.65 -7.25 -19.21
#